data_AF-A0A9D6NSR5-F1
#
_entry.id   AF-A0A9D6NSR5-F1
#
_cell.length_a   1.000
_cell.length_b   1.000
_cell.length_c   1.000
_cell.angle_alpha   90.00
_cell.angle_beta   90.00
_cell.angle_gamma   90.00
#
_symmetry.space_group_name_H-M   'P 1'
#
loop_
_entity.id
_entity.type
_entity.pdbx_description
1 polymer ?
#
loop_
_entity_poly.entity_id
_entity_poly.type
_entity_poly.pdbx_seq_one_letter_code
_entity_poly.pdbx_strand_id
1 'polypeptide(L)' 'MLDISDLANPREIGFFVPPDRSDGQGLRSGKASVWGVYVQNDLIFISDINIGLYILRRKA' A
#
# COMPACT_ATOMS: atom_id res chain seq x y z
N MET A 1 5.02 -1.63 6.13
CA MET A 1 4.35 -1.38 7.43
C MET A 1 5.41 -1.52 8.49
N LEU A 2 5.58 -0.47 9.29
CA LEU A 2 6.58 -0.42 10.35
C LEU A 2 5.87 -0.47 11.70
N ASP A 3 6.34 -1.36 12.57
CA ASP A 3 6.11 -1.31 14.00
C ASP A 3 7.04 -0.24 14.58
N ILE A 4 6.44 0.82 15.13
CA ILE A 4 7.13 1.98 15.71
C ILE A 4 6.84 2.11 17.20
N SER A 5 6.51 1.00 17.87
CA SER A 5 6.31 0.96 19.33
C SER A 5 7.59 1.30 20.11
N ASP A 6 8.75 0.98 19.55
CA ASP A 6 10.06 1.48 19.96
C ASP A 6 10.62 2.40 18.86
N LEU A 7 10.62 3.72 19.13
CA LEU A 7 11.10 4.72 18.18
C LEU A 7 12.61 4.64 17.91
N ALA A 8 13.38 4.05 18.82
CA ALA A 8 14.81 3.83 18.63
C ALA A 8 15.10 2.59 17.77
N ASN A 9 14.12 1.69 17.64
CA ASN A 9 14.25 0.41 16.92
C ASN A 9 13.00 0.08 16.09
N PRO A 10 12.68 0.85 15.04
CA PRO A 10 11.55 0.56 14.17
C PRO A 10 11.76 -0.76 13.43
N ARG A 11 10.72 -1.59 13.35
CA ARG A 11 10.78 -2.93 12.74
C ARG A 11 9.79 -3.07 11.60
N GLU A 12 10.23 -3.59 10.47
CA GLU A 12 9.30 -3.95 9.38
C GLU A 12 8.47 -5.19 9.75
N ILE A 13 7.16 -5.06 9.63
CA ILE A 13 6.19 -6.12 9.94
C ILE A 13 5.35 -6.54 8.74
N GLY A 14 5.71 -6.07 7.54
CA GLY A 14 5.11 -6.48 6.29
C GLY A 14 5.09 -5.38 5.25
N PHE A 15 4.86 -5.75 4.00
CA PHE A 15 4.75 -4.83 2.88
C PHE A 15 3.64 -5.31 1.93
N PHE A 16 3.17 -4.39 1.10
CA PHE A 16 2.26 -4.70 0.02
C PHE A 16 2.68 -3.89 -1.21
N VAL A 17 2.80 -4.58 -2.34
CA VAL A 17 3.06 -3.97 -3.64
C VAL A 17 1.86 -4.30 -4.52
N PRO A 18 1.09 -3.30 -4.98
CA PRO A 18 0.04 -3.53 -5.96
C PRO A 18 0.61 -4.25 -7.20
N PRO A 19 -0.12 -5.20 -7.81
CA PRO A 19 0.25 -5.77 -9.10
C PRO A 19 0.22 -4.70 -10.19
N ASP A 20 1.16 -4.74 -11.13
CA ASP A 20 1.12 -3.90 -12.32
C ASP A 20 -0.14 -4.19 -13.16
N ARG A 21 -0.63 -3.18 -13.89
CA ARG A 21 -1.63 -3.40 -14.94
C ARG A 21 -1.01 -4.07 -16.15
N SER A 22 -1.65 -5.12 -16.63
CA SER A 22 -1.23 -5.85 -17.83
C SER A 22 -1.68 -5.21 -19.15
N ASP A 23 -2.63 -4.28 -19.11
CA ASP A 23 -3.16 -3.60 -20.30
C ASP A 23 -2.29 -2.43 -20.78
N GLY A 24 -1.21 -2.11 -20.07
CA GLY A 24 -0.28 -1.02 -20.39
C GLY A 24 -0.86 0.39 -20.22
N GLN A 25 -2.10 0.50 -19.77
CA GLN A 25 -2.79 1.77 -19.56
C GLN A 25 -2.39 2.40 -18.22
N GLY A 26 -2.42 3.72 -18.13
CA GLY A 26 -2.09 4.48 -16.92
C GLY A 26 -0.74 5.19 -16.99
N LEU A 27 -0.43 5.95 -15.95
CA LEU A 27 0.83 6.65 -15.77
C LEU A 27 1.98 5.62 -15.66
N ARG A 28 3.13 5.92 -16.28
CA ARG A 28 4.32 5.03 -16.25
C ARG A 28 4.00 3.59 -16.72
N SER A 29 3.21 3.45 -17.78
CA SER A 29 2.91 2.16 -18.41
C SER A 29 2.22 1.16 -17.48
N GLY A 30 1.31 1.63 -16.64
CA GLY A 30 0.51 0.77 -15.76
C GLY A 30 1.26 0.17 -14.58
N LYS A 31 2.49 0.62 -14.30
CA LYS A 31 3.24 0.22 -13.09
C LYS A 31 2.54 0.67 -11.82
N ALA A 32 2.65 -0.10 -10.74
CA ALA A 32 2.17 0.33 -9.43
C ALA A 32 2.69 1.72 -9.07
N SER A 33 1.78 2.63 -8.74
CA SER A 33 2.07 4.03 -8.41
C SER A 33 1.12 4.51 -7.32
N VAL A 34 1.45 4.11 -6.10
CA VAL A 34 0.73 4.48 -4.86
C VAL A 34 0.99 5.94 -4.52
N TRP A 35 -0.08 6.72 -4.35
CA TRP A 35 -0.03 8.15 -4.04
C TRP A 35 -0.60 8.47 -2.66
N GLY A 36 -1.40 7.56 -2.09
CA GLY A 36 -2.01 7.77 -0.78
C GLY A 36 -2.13 6.47 0.00
N VAL A 37 -1.85 6.55 1.30
CA VAL A 37 -2.12 5.50 2.27
C VAL A 37 -2.88 6.13 3.44
N TYR A 38 -4.01 5.53 3.80
CA TYR A 38 -4.81 5.94 4.94
C TYR A 38 -5.17 4.72 5.79
N VAL A 39 -5.13 4.87 7.12
CA VAL A 39 -5.41 3.78 8.05
C VAL A 39 -6.64 4.15 8.87
N GLN A 40 -7.61 3.24 8.93
CA GLN A 40 -8.79 3.36 9.78
C GLN A 40 -9.06 1.99 10.42
N ASN A 41 -8.99 1.93 11.75
CA ASN A 41 -9.13 0.69 12.52
C ASN A 41 -8.13 -0.39 12.05
N ASP A 42 -8.62 -1.56 11.65
CA ASP A 42 -7.85 -2.68 11.10
C ASP A 42 -7.68 -2.61 9.58
N LEU A 43 -8.18 -1.56 8.93
CA LEU A 43 -8.13 -1.37 7.49
C LEU A 43 -7.03 -0.40 7.05
N ILE A 44 -6.39 -0.72 5.93
CA ILE A 44 -5.40 0.11 5.25
C ILE A 44 -5.91 0.37 3.84
N PHE A 45 -6.22 1.62 3.53
CA PHE A 45 -6.64 2.11 2.23
C PHE A 45 -5.42 2.59 1.46
N ILE A 46 -5.26 2.10 0.23
CA ILE A 46 -4.12 2.39 -0.63
C ILE A 46 -4.65 2.89 -1.96
N SER A 47 -4.44 4.18 -2.22
CA SER A 47 -4.82 4.83 -3.48
C SER A 47 -3.66 4.73 -4.46
N ASP A 48 -3.85 3.94 -5.51
CA ASP A 48 -2.94 3.80 -6.64
C ASP A 48 -3.54 4.51 -7.86
N ILE A 49 -2.79 5.42 -8.47
CA ILE A 49 -3.30 6.25 -9.57
C ILE A 49 -3.62 5.43 -10.84
N ASN A 50 -3.00 4.26 -10.99
CA ASN A 50 -3.19 3.40 -12.14
C ASN A 50 -4.25 2.32 -11.87
N ILE A 51 -4.28 1.80 -10.65
CA ILE A 51 -5.03 0.58 -10.34
C ILE A 51 -6.27 0.83 -9.47
N GLY A 52 -6.40 2.03 -8.89
CA GLY A 52 -7.54 2.42 -8.07
C GLY A 52 -7.30 2.20 -6.58
N LEU A 53 -8.31 1.67 -5.87
CA LEU A 53 -8.28 1.53 -4.41
C LEU A 53 -8.07 0.08 -3.98
N TYR A 54 -7.01 -0.16 -3.21
CA TYR A 54 -6.86 -1.40 -2.44
C TYR A 54 -7.24 -1.17 -0.98
N ILE A 55 -7.85 -2.19 -0.39
CA ILE A 55 -8.18 -2.23 1.04
C ILE A 55 -7.56 -3.50 1.61
N LEU A 56 -6.54 -3.33 2.45
CA LEU A 56 -5.93 -4.42 3.20
C LEU A 56 -6.54 -4.46 4.60
N ARG A 57 -6.57 -5.65 5.19
CA ARG A 57 -6.91 -5.84 6.61
C ARG A 57 -5.68 -6.35 7.35
N ARG A 58 -5.33 -5.69 8.47
CA ARG A 58 -4.32 -6.20 9.39
C ARG A 58 -4.92 -7.40 10.13
N LYS A 59 -4.30 -8.57 10.03
CA LYS A 59 -4.61 -9.67 10.95
C LYS A 59 -4.03 -9.33 12.33
N ALA A 60 -4.80 -9.64 13.36
CA ALA A 60 -4.38 -9.52 14.76
C ALA A 60 -3.20 -10.44 15.06
#